data_AF-A0A3P7Z632-F1
#
_entry.id   AF-A0A3P7Z632-F1
#
_cell.length_a   1.000
_cell.length_b   1.000
_cell.length_c   1.000
_cell.angle_alpha   90.00
_cell.angle_beta   90.00
_cell.angle_gamma   90.00
#
_symmetry.space_group_name_H-M   'P 1'
#
loop_
_entity.id
_entity.type
_entity.pdbx_description
1 polymer ?
#
loop_
_entity_poly.entity_id
_entity_poly.type
_entity_poly.pdbx_seq_one_letter_code
_entity_poly.pdbx_strand_id
1 'polypeptide(L)'
;MVLYRNLPARCFCGHWFLLVDGQRYEEEREKKWNKIKDEPENADLLKRFDILEKELNILLADGKSMTPKSPGAAEMMDNMALKWKEMKEVYANIRKNMLLD
;
A
#
# COMPACT_ATOMS: atom_id res chain seq x y z
N MET A 1 22.72 -20.59 0.87
CA MET A 1 23.39 -20.35 2.16
C MET A 1 23.37 -18.84 2.41
N VAL A 2 22.43 -18.33 3.22
CA VAL A 2 22.28 -16.88 3.45
C VAL A 2 23.00 -16.52 4.75
N LEU A 3 24.23 -16.02 4.62
CA LEU A 3 25.19 -15.76 5.70
C LEU A 3 24.80 -14.62 6.68
N TYR A 4 23.65 -13.97 6.49
CA TYR A 4 23.29 -12.74 7.21
C TYR A 4 21.98 -12.81 8.02
N ARG A 5 21.37 -13.99 8.18
CA ARG A 5 20.13 -14.14 8.96
C ARG A 5 20.36 -13.80 10.44
N ASN A 6 19.49 -12.95 10.99
CA ASN A 6 19.44 -12.55 12.41
C ASN A 6 20.65 -11.76 12.92
N LEU A 7 21.41 -11.11 12.03
CA LEU A 7 22.45 -10.18 12.47
C LEU A 7 21.79 -8.90 13.00
N PRO A 8 22.00 -8.52 14.28
CA PRO A 8 21.55 -7.24 14.79
C PRO A 8 22.35 -6.11 14.10
N ALA A 9 21.63 -5.24 13.40
CA ALA A 9 22.15 -4.06 12.74
C ALA A 9 21.56 -2.81 13.40
N ARG A 10 22.27 -1.68 13.28
CA ARG A 10 21.85 -0.41 13.86
C ARG A 10 21.56 0.59 12.75
N CYS A 11 20.37 1.19 12.79
CA CYS A 11 20.00 2.26 11.86
C CYS A 11 20.73 3.55 12.23
N PHE A 12 20.88 4.48 11.28
CA PHE A 12 21.38 5.83 11.53
C PHE A 12 20.57 6.58 12.61
N CYS A 13 19.28 6.22 12.81
CA CYS A 13 18.46 6.76 13.89
C CYS A 13 18.72 6.12 15.27
N GLY A 14 19.71 5.23 15.39
CA GLY A 14 20.13 4.63 16.67
C GLY A 14 19.39 3.35 17.06
N HIS A 15 18.30 3.00 16.39
CA HIS A 15 17.51 1.79 16.66
C HIS A 15 18.19 0.51 16.16
N TRP A 16 18.09 -0.55 16.96
CA TRP A 16 18.51 -1.90 16.59
C TRP A 16 17.42 -2.61 15.79
N PHE A 17 17.80 -3.33 14.74
CA PHE A 17 16.92 -4.16 13.94
C PHE A 17 17.64 -5.45 13.52
N LEU A 18 16.89 -6.51 13.22
CA LEU A 18 17.46 -7.77 12.73
C LEU A 18 17.47 -7.76 11.21
N LEU A 19 18.62 -8.11 10.62
CA LEU A 19 18.69 -8.43 9.20
C LEU A 19 17.99 -9.76 8.94
N VAL A 20 16.87 -9.69 8.24
CA VAL A 20 16.09 -10.85 7.79
C VAL A 20 16.17 -10.93 6.27
N ASP A 21 16.05 -12.14 5.72
CA ASP A 21 15.92 -12.29 4.28
C ASP A 21 14.50 -11.93 3.81
N GLY A 22 14.34 -11.78 2.49
CA GLY A 22 13.07 -11.40 1.88
C GLY A 22 11.92 -12.33 2.28
N GLN A 23 12.15 -13.64 2.31
CA GLN A 23 11.12 -14.61 2.72
C GLN A 23 10.64 -14.33 4.15
N ARG A 24 11.56 -14.15 5.10
CA ARG A 24 11.20 -13.89 6.50
C ARG A 24 10.54 -12.52 6.69
N TYR A 25 10.94 -11.52 5.90
CA TYR A 25 10.24 -10.23 5.86
C TYR A 25 8.78 -10.39 5.42
N GLU A 26 8.53 -11.14 4.34
CA GLU A 26 7.18 -11.40 3.83
C GLU A 26 6.34 -12.17 4.86
N GLU A 27 6.91 -13.19 5.51
CA GLU A 27 6.25 -13.96 6.58
C GLU A 27 5.82 -13.07 7.76
N GLU A 28 6.71 -12.22 8.28
CA GLU A 28 6.39 -11.33 9.41
C GLU A 28 5.39 -10.23 9.00
N ARG A 29 5.48 -9.73 7.76
CA ARG A 29 4.49 -8.82 7.19
C ARG A 29 3.11 -9.49 7.11
N GLU A 30 3.04 -10.72 6.62
CA GLU A 30 1.79 -11.48 6.50
C GLU A 30 1.19 -11.83 7.86
N LYS A 31 2.03 -12.15 8.87
CA LYS A 31 1.57 -12.34 10.25
C LYS A 31 0.95 -11.07 10.83
N LYS A 32 1.64 -9.93 10.71
CA LYS A 32 1.11 -8.63 11.18
C LYS A 32 -0.16 -8.27 10.43
N TRP A 33 -0.17 -8.46 9.11
CA TRP A 33 -1.36 -8.25 8.28
C TRP A 33 -2.56 -9.06 8.77
N ASN A 34 -2.39 -10.35 9.00
CA ASN A 34 -3.45 -11.22 9.47
C ASN A 34 -3.97 -10.86 10.86
N LYS A 35 -3.19 -10.18 11.70
CA LYS A 35 -3.65 -9.66 12.98
C LYS A 35 -4.53 -8.43 12.82
N ILE A 36 -4.10 -7.49 11.98
CA ILE A 36 -4.74 -6.17 11.91
C ILE A 36 -5.90 -6.12 10.91
N LYS A 37 -5.95 -6.99 9.90
CA LYS A 37 -6.94 -6.92 8.81
C LYS A 37 -8.40 -7.05 9.27
N ASP A 38 -8.61 -7.79 10.37
CA ASP A 38 -9.94 -8.07 10.91
C ASP A 38 -10.34 -7.08 12.02
N GLU A 39 -9.46 -6.14 12.37
CA GLU A 39 -9.78 -5.05 13.29
C GLU A 39 -10.80 -4.10 12.63
N PRO A 40 -11.83 -3.64 13.35
CA PRO A 40 -12.91 -2.84 12.78
C PRO A 40 -12.40 -1.54 12.14
N GLU A 41 -11.36 -0.92 12.70
CA GLU A 41 -10.73 0.29 12.14
C GLU A 41 -10.07 0.02 10.78
N ASN A 42 -9.48 -1.16 10.59
CA ASN A 42 -8.84 -1.55 9.33
C ASN A 42 -9.83 -2.13 8.33
N ALA A 43 -10.93 -2.75 8.78
CA ALA A 43 -11.95 -3.30 7.91
C ALA A 43 -12.59 -2.24 7.00
N ASP A 44 -12.84 -1.04 7.52
CA ASP A 44 -13.39 0.05 6.72
C ASP A 44 -12.34 0.69 5.81
N LEU A 45 -11.08 0.81 6.27
CA LEU A 45 -9.97 1.23 5.42
C LEU A 45 -9.72 0.26 4.25
N LEU A 46 -9.83 -1.05 4.51
CA LEU A 46 -9.72 -2.11 3.52
C LEU A 46 -10.84 -2.05 2.49
N LYS A 47 -12.10 -1.93 2.94
CA LYS A 47 -13.22 -1.72 2.01
C LYS A 47 -13.01 -0.47 1.17
N ARG A 48 -12.52 0.62 1.76
CA ARG A 48 -12.25 1.86 1.01
C ARG A 48 -11.15 1.67 -0.01
N PHE A 49 -10.09 0.94 0.34
CA PHE A 49 -9.01 0.58 -0.55
C PHE A 49 -9.52 -0.23 -1.76
N ASP A 50 -10.32 -1.27 -1.52
CA ASP A 50 -10.91 -2.11 -2.57
C ASP A 50 -11.83 -1.31 -3.51
N ILE A 51 -12.60 -0.36 -2.97
CA ILE A 51 -13.45 0.54 -3.76
C ILE A 51 -12.57 1.43 -4.65
N LEU A 52 -11.55 2.06 -4.09
CA LEU A 52 -10.64 2.95 -4.84
C LEU A 52 -9.88 2.20 -5.93
N GLU A 53 -9.46 0.97 -5.66
CA GLU A 53 -8.81 0.11 -6.67
C GLU A 53 -9.76 -0.21 -7.83
N LYS A 54 -11.02 -0.56 -7.54
CA LYS A 54 -12.04 -0.79 -8.59
C LYS A 54 -12.29 0.46 -9.42
N GLU A 55 -12.45 1.61 -8.77
CA GLU A 55 -12.68 2.88 -9.45
C GLU A 55 -11.47 3.30 -10.31
N LEU A 56 -10.24 3.12 -9.83
CA LEU A 56 -9.03 3.35 -10.61
C LEU A 56 -8.93 2.40 -11.80
N ASN A 57 -9.25 1.12 -11.63
CA ASN A 57 -9.26 0.15 -12.72
C ASN A 57 -10.28 0.49 -13.81
N ILE A 58 -11.46 0.99 -13.43
CA ILE A 58 -12.48 1.48 -14.37
C ILE A 58 -11.93 2.68 -15.14
N LEU A 59 -11.42 3.70 -14.43
CA LEU A 59 -10.84 4.88 -15.09
C LEU A 59 -9.69 4.48 -16.04
N LEU A 60 -8.81 3.56 -15.61
CA LEU A 60 -7.70 3.09 -16.43
C LEU A 60 -8.18 2.35 -17.68
N ALA A 61 -9.24 1.55 -17.55
CA ALA A 61 -9.85 0.86 -18.69
C ALA A 61 -10.45 1.87 -19.69
N ASP A 62 -11.19 2.87 -19.19
CA ASP A 62 -11.77 3.92 -20.01
C ASP A 62 -10.66 4.76 -20.70
N GLY A 63 -9.57 5.00 -19.99
CA GLY A 63 -8.45 5.85 -20.43
C GLY A 63 -7.57 5.24 -21.49
N LYS A 64 -7.57 3.92 -21.64
CA LYS A 64 -6.78 3.23 -22.69
C LYS A 64 -7.09 3.73 -24.09
N SER A 65 -8.31 4.17 -24.33
CA SER A 65 -8.77 4.66 -25.64
C SER A 65 -8.68 6.18 -25.79
N MET A 66 -8.35 6.91 -24.73
CA MET A 66 -8.29 8.36 -24.74
C MET A 66 -6.91 8.86 -25.17
N THR A 67 -6.91 9.94 -25.95
CA THR A 67 -5.71 10.72 -26.26
C THR A 67 -5.74 12.02 -25.47
N PRO A 68 -4.61 12.74 -25.33
CA PRO A 68 -4.61 14.06 -24.68
C PRO A 68 -5.55 15.09 -25.34
N LYS A 69 -6.00 14.85 -26.58
CA LYS A 69 -6.94 15.70 -27.31
C LYS A 69 -8.40 15.23 -27.20
N SER A 70 -8.64 14.07 -26.58
CA SER A 70 -9.99 13.54 -26.41
C SER A 70 -10.79 14.45 -25.47
N PRO A 71 -12.06 14.77 -25.79
CA PRO A 71 -12.94 15.50 -24.88
C PRO A 71 -13.00 14.79 -23.52
N GLY A 72 -12.85 15.54 -22.42
CA GLY A 72 -12.86 14.99 -21.05
C GLY A 72 -11.55 14.31 -20.61
N ALA A 73 -10.49 14.26 -21.44
CA ALA A 73 -9.23 13.61 -21.07
C ALA A 73 -8.55 14.25 -19.84
N ALA A 74 -8.60 15.59 -19.73
CA ALA A 74 -8.06 16.32 -18.58
C ALA A 74 -8.82 15.98 -17.28
N GLU A 75 -10.15 16.03 -17.32
CA GLU A 75 -11.01 15.67 -16.19
C GLU A 75 -10.78 14.22 -15.74
N MET A 76 -10.60 13.30 -16.69
CA MET A 76 -10.31 11.92 -16.33
C MET A 76 -8.93 11.74 -15.68
N MET A 77 -7.91 12.43 -16.17
CA MET A 77 -6.58 12.42 -15.56
C MET A 77 -6.60 13.01 -14.15
N ASP A 78 -7.34 14.09 -13.94
CA ASP A 78 -7.53 14.70 -12.62
C ASP A 78 -8.26 13.74 -11.65
N ASN A 79 -9.29 13.05 -12.14
CA ASN A 79 -10.02 12.04 -11.36
C ASN A 79 -9.12 10.84 -11.00
N MET A 80 -8.28 10.36 -11.91
CA MET A 80 -7.29 9.32 -11.60
C MET A 80 -6.30 9.80 -10.55
N ALA A 81 -5.78 11.02 -10.69
CA ALA A 81 -4.81 11.58 -9.75
C ALA A 81 -5.40 11.73 -8.34
N LEU A 82 -6.65 12.17 -8.24
CA LEU A 82 -7.39 12.27 -6.97
C LEU A 82 -7.54 10.89 -6.31
N LYS A 83 -8.05 9.90 -7.04
CA LYS A 83 -8.26 8.54 -6.51
C LYS A 83 -6.95 7.86 -6.14
N TRP A 84 -5.90 8.06 -6.93
CA TRP A 84 -4.56 7.56 -6.62
C TRP A 84 -4.00 8.19 -5.34
N LYS A 85 -4.21 9.50 -5.13
CA LYS A 85 -3.82 10.17 -3.90
C LYS A 85 -4.55 9.57 -2.70
N GLU A 86 -5.87 9.40 -2.81
CA GLU A 86 -6.69 8.83 -1.75
C GLU A 86 -6.28 7.38 -1.41
N MET A 87 -6.03 6.56 -2.43
CA MET A 87 -5.59 5.17 -2.25
C MET A 87 -4.25 5.09 -1.49
N LYS A 88 -3.31 6.01 -1.78
CA LYS A 88 -2.04 6.12 -1.03
C LYS A 88 -2.25 6.52 0.43
N GLU A 89 -3.18 7.42 0.70
CA GLU A 89 -3.50 7.86 2.06
C GLU A 89 -4.13 6.73 2.89
N VAL A 90 -5.10 6.02 2.30
CA VAL A 90 -5.72 4.83 2.92
C VAL A 90 -4.65 3.76 3.20
N TYR A 91 -3.79 3.46 2.23
CA TYR A 91 -2.70 2.51 2.43
C TYR A 91 -1.71 2.95 3.52
N ALA A 92 -1.38 4.24 3.59
CA ALA A 92 -0.51 4.77 4.64
C ALA A 92 -1.13 4.64 6.03
N ASN A 93 -2.44 4.81 6.17
CA ASN A 93 -3.14 4.63 7.44
C ASN A 93 -3.16 3.16 7.87
N ILE A 94 -3.46 2.24 6.95
CA ILE A 94 -3.34 0.80 7.19
C ILE A 94 -1.90 0.44 7.61
N ARG A 95 -0.90 1.00 6.93
CA ARG A 95 0.52 0.74 7.22
C ARG A 95 0.98 1.32 8.56
N LYS A 96 0.47 2.48 8.98
CA LYS A 96 0.76 3.01 10.32
C LYS A 96 0.29 2.01 11.38
N ASN A 97 -0.88 1.42 11.20
CA ASN A 97 -1.39 0.39 12.10
C ASN A 97 -0.52 -0.89 12.06
N MET A 98 0.14 -1.21 10.95
CA MET A 98 1.14 -2.29 10.89
C MET A 98 2.45 -1.99 11.65
N LEU A 99 2.79 -0.71 11.83
CA LEU A 99 4.05 -0.24 12.41
C LEU A 99 3.93 0.15 13.89
N LEU A 100 2.71 0.30 14.41
CA LEU A 100 2.42 0.55 15.82
C LEU A 100 2.45 -0.78 16.60
N ASP A 101 3.66 -1.33 16.78
CA ASP A 101 3.99 -2.36 17.77
C ASP A 101 5.30 -1.96 18.48
#